data_AF-A0A183T154-F1
#
_entry.id   AF-A0A183T154-F1
#
_cell.length_a   1.000
_cell.length_b   1.000
_cell.length_c   1.000
_cell.angle_alpha   90.00
_cell.angle_beta   90.00
_cell.angle_gamma   90.00
#
_symmetry.space_group_name_H-M   'P 1'
#
loop_
_entity.id
_entity.type
_entity.pdbx_description
1 polymer ?
#
loop_
_entity_poly.entity_id
_entity_poly.type
_entity_poly.pdbx_seq_one_letter_code
_entity_poly.pdbx_strand_id
1 'polypeptide(L)'
;FCLPTTICLKSLEKNFFYHTCRTGYFGALFELLLRPTKRQKLLEKRQRHKELFDKLYDATAFYDKIMDKLESQRNLNKEVLNSLPPNVREEIEGAAPGAYVRLAISGVPNQFVENFDARQPLVIGSVAKGEEAMSFIHARFHNHRWLKRVLKSNDPITVSLGWRRYQTVAVFSKEEHNLRKRYLKYSLEHEHCHITFRGPVVPAKTGMIAFADNKPGAPSFRIAGTGTVTDCNESFQIMKKLKLVGHPFKIFSKTAFIRGMFNSELEVSKMIGSKVQTVSKIRGKVGYFLPGDFRATFEAPIRMADIVFLRSFVPVEIPSFYNPVLNFLIDDASQKQWRMLRTHGELRQATGTKPEVREDSQYKVDLLASLIDRVFYF
;
A
#
# COMPACT_ATOMS: atom_id res chain seq x y z
N PHE A 1 19.31 -34.22 -50.28
CA PHE A 1 20.14 -35.39 -49.91
C PHE A 1 19.71 -35.86 -48.51
N CYS A 2 19.08 -37.04 -48.47
CA CYS A 2 18.74 -37.92 -47.34
C CYS A 2 18.13 -37.38 -46.02
N LEU A 3 16.89 -37.80 -45.76
CA LEU A 3 16.27 -38.17 -44.45
C LEU A 3 17.07 -39.30 -43.75
N PRO A 4 16.81 -39.75 -42.48
CA PRO A 4 15.62 -39.59 -41.58
C PRO A 4 15.94 -39.13 -40.11
N THR A 5 15.07 -38.42 -39.36
CA THR A 5 13.96 -38.82 -38.42
C THR A 5 14.24 -39.82 -37.27
N THR A 6 14.09 -39.36 -36.01
CA THR A 6 13.56 -40.07 -34.80
C THR A 6 13.48 -39.05 -33.65
N ILE A 7 12.36 -38.42 -33.28
CA ILE A 7 11.16 -38.88 -32.55
C ILE A 7 11.46 -39.67 -31.25
N CYS A 8 11.42 -38.94 -30.13
CA CYS A 8 10.61 -39.18 -28.93
C CYS A 8 10.31 -40.65 -28.53
N LEU A 9 10.92 -41.12 -27.43
CA LEU A 9 10.33 -42.10 -26.51
C LEU A 9 10.53 -41.65 -25.06
N LYS A 10 9.56 -40.87 -24.61
CA LYS A 10 9.16 -40.67 -23.21
C LYS A 10 8.86 -42.03 -22.54
N SER A 11 9.11 -42.10 -21.23
CA SER A 11 8.11 -42.63 -20.28
C SER A 11 7.91 -44.16 -20.15
N LEU A 12 8.96 -45.00 -20.20
CA LEU A 12 8.77 -46.45 -20.03
C LEU A 12 9.62 -47.22 -19.01
N GLU A 13 10.43 -46.59 -18.15
CA GLU A 13 11.22 -47.35 -17.15
C GLU A 13 10.80 -47.15 -15.68
N LYS A 14 9.82 -46.30 -15.36
CA LYS A 14 9.36 -46.11 -13.97
C LYS A 14 8.10 -46.89 -13.57
N ASN A 15 7.42 -47.57 -14.50
CA ASN A 15 6.14 -48.25 -14.23
C ASN A 15 6.15 -49.79 -14.40
N PHE A 16 7.29 -50.43 -14.65
CA PHE A 16 7.34 -51.89 -14.86
C PHE A 16 7.80 -52.73 -13.65
N PHE A 17 7.94 -52.12 -12.46
CA PHE A 17 8.28 -52.85 -11.22
C PHE A 17 7.30 -52.61 -10.07
N TYR A 18 6.07 -52.23 -10.37
CA TYR A 18 5.00 -52.03 -9.39
C TYR A 18 3.77 -52.91 -9.64
N HIS A 19 3.93 -54.12 -10.17
CA HIS A 19 2.80 -55.07 -10.24
C HIS A 19 3.20 -56.54 -10.25
N THR A 20 4.07 -56.98 -9.34
CA THR A 20 4.17 -58.41 -8.91
C THR A 20 5.06 -58.53 -7.68
N CYS A 21 4.46 -58.46 -6.49
CA CYS A 21 4.79 -59.28 -5.30
C CYS A 21 4.10 -58.70 -4.07
N ARG A 22 2.79 -58.96 -3.97
CA ARG A 22 2.12 -59.14 -2.68
C ARG A 22 2.53 -60.52 -2.15
N THR A 23 3.70 -60.60 -1.54
CA THR A 23 4.11 -61.74 -0.69
C THR A 23 5.14 -61.26 0.33
N GLY A 24 4.61 -60.73 1.44
CA GLY A 24 4.96 -61.02 2.83
C GLY A 24 6.39 -60.88 3.39
N TYR A 25 7.46 -61.03 2.62
CA TYR A 25 8.81 -61.13 3.21
C TYR A 25 9.93 -60.42 2.43
N PHE A 26 9.68 -59.96 1.19
CA PHE A 26 10.71 -59.26 0.40
C PHE A 26 10.61 -57.73 0.41
N GLY A 27 9.45 -57.15 0.72
CA GLY A 27 9.28 -55.68 0.81
C GLY A 27 10.01 -55.06 2.01
N ALA A 28 9.96 -55.73 3.16
CA ALA A 28 10.67 -55.28 4.37
C ALA A 28 12.20 -55.38 4.23
N LEU A 29 12.69 -56.35 3.46
CA LEU A 29 14.12 -56.53 3.20
C LEU A 29 14.66 -55.43 2.26
N PHE A 30 13.88 -55.04 1.25
CA PHE A 30 14.23 -53.93 0.35
C PHE A 30 14.21 -52.57 1.07
N GLU A 31 13.24 -52.34 1.97
CA GLU A 31 13.20 -51.15 2.84
C GLU A 31 14.34 -51.12 3.88
N LEU A 32 14.86 -52.27 4.32
CA LEU A 32 16.02 -52.34 5.22
C LEU A 32 17.35 -52.12 4.48
N LEU A 33 17.47 -52.59 3.24
CA LEU A 33 18.64 -52.40 2.37
C LEU A 33 18.78 -50.98 1.83
N LEU A 34 17.67 -50.23 1.76
CA LEU A 34 17.64 -48.81 1.39
C LEU A 34 17.85 -47.86 2.58
N ARG A 35 18.07 -48.36 3.81
CA ARG A 35 18.39 -47.49 4.96
C ARG A 35 19.85 -47.05 4.86
N PRO A 36 20.13 -45.74 4.73
CA PRO A 36 21.51 -45.29 4.68
C PRO A 36 22.22 -45.70 5.97
N THR A 37 23.35 -46.38 5.81
CA THR A 37 24.17 -46.85 6.93
C THR A 37 24.55 -45.67 7.82
N LYS A 38 24.79 -45.92 9.12
CA LYS A 38 25.15 -44.84 10.09
C LYS A 38 26.32 -43.98 9.59
N ARG A 39 27.26 -44.61 8.86
CA ARG A 39 28.41 -43.97 8.19
C ARG A 39 27.99 -43.07 7.02
N GLN A 40 27.06 -43.50 6.17
CA GLN A 40 26.51 -42.69 5.08
C GLN A 40 25.74 -41.48 5.62
N LYS A 41 24.92 -41.65 6.67
CA LYS A 41 24.23 -40.52 7.33
C LYS A 41 25.20 -39.50 7.93
N LEU A 42 26.32 -39.95 8.49
CA LEU A 42 27.38 -39.09 9.01
C LEU A 42 28.12 -38.33 7.91
N LEU A 43 28.40 -38.98 6.78
CA LEU A 43 29.02 -38.37 5.62
C LEU A 43 28.09 -37.32 4.98
N GLU A 44 26.81 -37.63 4.80
CA GLU A 44 25.83 -36.66 4.31
C GLU A 44 25.67 -35.48 5.27
N LYS A 45 25.66 -35.70 6.60
CA LYS A 45 25.64 -34.60 7.58
C LYS A 45 26.88 -33.71 7.47
N ARG A 46 28.08 -34.31 7.30
CA ARG A 46 29.33 -33.56 7.08
C ARG A 46 29.31 -32.78 5.77
N GLN A 47 28.84 -33.38 4.68
CA GLN A 47 28.69 -32.72 3.38
C GLN A 47 27.72 -31.55 3.47
N ARG A 48 26.54 -31.75 4.07
CA ARG A 48 25.56 -30.67 4.29
C ARG A 48 26.12 -29.56 5.18
N HIS A 49 26.84 -29.89 6.25
CA HIS A 49 27.48 -28.90 7.10
C HIS A 49 28.57 -28.13 6.36
N LYS A 50 29.36 -28.80 5.50
CA LYS A 50 30.36 -28.15 4.66
C LYS A 50 29.72 -27.24 3.61
N GLU A 51 28.68 -27.69 2.92
CA GLU A 51 27.92 -26.87 1.96
C GLU A 51 27.24 -25.66 2.62
N LEU A 52 26.70 -25.83 3.83
CA LEU A 52 26.14 -24.72 4.60
C LEU A 52 27.23 -23.75 5.04
N PHE A 53 28.39 -24.26 5.46
CA PHE A 53 29.54 -23.43 5.82
C PHE A 53 30.07 -22.65 4.61
N ASP A 54 30.28 -23.31 3.48
CA ASP A 54 30.76 -22.68 2.24
C ASP A 54 29.77 -21.60 1.75
N LYS A 55 28.46 -21.86 1.81
CA LYS A 55 27.43 -20.85 1.48
C LYS A 55 27.44 -19.64 2.43
N LEU A 56 27.63 -19.86 3.73
CA LEU A 56 27.71 -18.79 4.71
C LEU A 56 29.02 -18.00 4.56
N TYR A 57 30.13 -18.70 4.30
CA TYR A 57 31.46 -18.11 4.12
C TYR A 57 31.55 -17.30 2.83
N ASP A 58 30.98 -17.80 1.73
CA ASP A 58 30.89 -17.04 0.47
C ASP A 58 30.04 -15.77 0.63
N ALA A 59 28.97 -15.82 1.44
CA ALA A 59 28.15 -14.67 1.73
C ALA A 59 28.89 -13.61 2.57
N THR A 60 29.67 -14.02 3.59
CA THR A 60 30.51 -13.09 4.36
C THR A 60 31.65 -12.53 3.53
N ALA A 61 32.33 -13.37 2.74
CA ALA A 61 33.42 -12.94 1.87
C ALA A 61 32.94 -11.96 0.78
N PHE A 62 31.69 -12.07 0.33
CA PHE A 62 31.09 -11.09 -0.58
C PHE A 62 30.84 -9.74 0.09
N TYR A 63 30.34 -9.73 1.33
CA TYR A 63 30.16 -8.51 2.10
C TYR A 63 31.50 -7.80 2.34
N ASP A 64 32.52 -8.54 2.78
CA ASP A 64 33.86 -8.01 3.05
C ASP A 64 34.46 -7.38 1.78
N LYS A 65 34.34 -8.05 0.63
CA LYS A 65 34.76 -7.49 -0.67
C LYS A 65 34.06 -6.17 -1.02
N ILE A 66 32.77 -6.03 -0.72
CA ILE A 66 32.05 -4.77 -0.95
C ILE A 66 32.58 -3.68 -0.02
N MET A 67 32.78 -4.00 1.25
CA MET A 67 33.29 -3.05 2.24
C MET A 67 34.70 -2.59 1.90
N ASP A 68 35.59 -3.52 1.55
CA ASP A 68 36.96 -3.23 1.09
C ASP A 68 36.96 -2.33 -0.16
N LYS A 69 36.04 -2.59 -1.10
CA LYS A 69 35.88 -1.74 -2.29
C LYS A 69 35.41 -0.33 -1.94
N LEU A 70 34.47 -0.20 -1.00
CA LEU A 70 34.00 1.11 -0.53
C LEU A 70 35.09 1.87 0.24
N GLU A 71 35.87 1.16 1.05
CA GLU A 71 36.96 1.73 1.83
C GLU A 71 38.13 2.15 0.95
N SER A 72 38.57 1.29 0.03
CA SER A 72 39.58 1.65 -0.98
C SER A 72 39.14 2.86 -1.80
N GLN A 73 37.89 2.93 -2.26
CA GLN A 73 37.38 4.12 -2.96
C GLN A 73 37.41 5.37 -2.08
N ARG A 74 37.03 5.26 -0.80
CA ARG A 74 37.09 6.39 0.15
C ARG A 74 38.53 6.85 0.39
N ASN A 75 39.47 5.92 0.51
CA ASN A 75 40.87 6.22 0.72
C ASN A 75 41.48 6.91 -0.51
N LEU A 76 41.18 6.39 -1.71
CA LEU A 76 41.55 7.05 -2.96
C LEU A 76 40.98 8.47 -3.06
N ASN A 77 39.71 8.67 -2.73
CA ASN A 77 39.12 10.02 -2.73
C ASN A 77 39.84 10.95 -1.75
N LYS A 78 40.21 10.48 -0.55
CA LYS A 78 40.99 11.27 0.42
C LYS A 78 42.38 11.60 -0.09
N GLU A 79 43.08 10.63 -0.68
CA GLU A 79 44.42 10.82 -1.27
C GLU A 79 44.39 11.87 -2.38
N VAL A 80 43.40 11.78 -3.29
CA VAL A 80 43.19 12.76 -4.36
C VAL A 80 42.86 14.14 -3.79
N LEU A 81 42.01 14.25 -2.78
CA LEU A 81 41.69 15.54 -2.16
C LEU A 81 42.88 16.16 -1.43
N ASN A 82 43.75 15.35 -0.82
CA ASN A 82 44.94 15.82 -0.11
C ASN A 82 46.07 16.28 -1.06
N SER A 83 46.12 15.78 -2.29
CA SER A 83 47.13 16.21 -3.28
C SER A 83 46.79 17.55 -3.93
N LEU A 84 45.54 18.00 -3.81
CA LEU A 84 45.09 19.28 -4.35
C LEU A 84 45.48 20.46 -3.42
N PRO A 85 45.74 21.65 -3.98
CA PRO A 85 46.01 22.84 -3.18
C PRO A 85 44.77 23.24 -2.35
N PRO A 86 44.97 23.89 -1.19
CA PRO A 86 43.91 24.13 -0.20
C PRO A 86 42.72 24.92 -0.76
N ASN A 87 42.97 25.95 -1.59
CA ASN A 87 41.91 26.74 -2.20
C ASN A 87 40.97 25.91 -3.07
N VAL A 88 41.54 25.01 -3.88
CA VAL A 88 40.77 24.13 -4.78
C VAL A 88 40.05 23.04 -3.97
N ARG A 89 40.66 22.57 -2.89
CA ARG A 89 40.04 21.60 -1.99
C ARG A 89 38.78 22.17 -1.34
N GLU A 90 38.83 23.40 -0.85
CA GLU A 90 37.68 24.07 -0.23
C GLU A 90 36.52 24.26 -1.22
N GLU A 91 36.81 24.57 -2.49
CA GLU A 91 35.78 24.72 -3.53
C GLU A 91 35.10 23.38 -3.90
N ILE A 92 35.84 22.27 -3.90
CA ILE A 92 35.33 20.95 -4.30
C ILE A 92 34.64 20.23 -3.14
N GLU A 93 35.30 20.16 -1.98
CA GLU A 93 34.81 19.44 -0.80
C GLU A 93 33.79 20.27 -0.01
N GLY A 94 33.92 21.61 -0.05
CA GLY A 94 33.20 22.50 0.84
C GLY A 94 33.69 22.39 2.28
N ALA A 95 32.80 22.64 3.25
CA ALA A 95 33.12 22.52 4.66
C ALA A 95 33.14 21.05 5.10
N ALA A 96 34.28 20.59 5.61
CA ALA A 96 34.46 19.23 6.09
C ALA A 96 33.60 18.92 7.33
N PRO A 97 33.14 17.66 7.52
CA PRO A 97 32.42 17.26 8.72
C PRO A 97 33.23 17.52 9.99
N GLY A 98 32.62 18.21 10.97
CA GLY A 98 33.25 18.56 12.25
C GLY A 98 33.89 19.95 12.30
N ALA A 99 33.97 20.67 11.19
CA ALA A 99 34.42 22.05 11.18
C ALA A 99 33.40 22.99 11.86
N TYR A 100 33.88 23.94 12.65
CA TYR A 100 33.05 25.01 13.21
C TYR A 100 32.83 26.10 12.17
N VAL A 101 31.57 26.30 11.75
CA VAL A 101 31.21 27.23 10.67
C VAL A 101 30.25 28.31 11.18
N ARG A 102 30.38 29.53 10.63
CA ARG A 102 29.43 30.62 10.84
C ARG A 102 28.56 30.77 9.59
N LEU A 103 27.26 30.58 9.74
CA LEU A 103 26.29 30.72 8.65
C LEU A 103 25.55 32.04 8.78
N ALA A 104 25.50 32.81 7.70
CA ALA A 104 24.68 34.02 7.60
C ALA A 104 23.54 33.74 6.62
N ILE A 105 22.29 33.79 7.09
CA ILE A 105 21.09 33.53 6.30
C ILE A 105 20.33 34.85 6.14
N SER A 106 20.11 35.27 4.89
CA SER A 106 19.31 36.45 4.57
C SER A 106 17.82 36.10 4.44
N GLY A 107 16.93 37.03 4.80
CA GLY A 107 15.48 36.85 4.60
C GLY A 107 14.78 36.00 5.67
N VAL A 108 15.37 35.89 6.86
CA VAL A 108 14.73 35.21 7.99
C VAL A 108 13.56 36.06 8.53
N PRO A 109 12.37 35.48 8.76
CA PRO A 109 11.24 36.21 9.32
C PRO A 109 11.57 36.79 10.71
N ASN A 110 11.14 38.01 10.99
CA ASN A 110 11.39 38.65 12.29
C ASN A 110 10.80 37.85 13.47
N GLN A 111 9.65 37.19 13.27
CA GLN A 111 9.01 36.37 14.29
C GLN A 111 9.92 35.24 14.81
N PHE A 112 10.83 34.74 13.98
CA PHE A 112 11.80 33.73 14.40
C PHE A 112 12.78 34.27 15.44
N VAL A 113 13.21 35.53 15.29
CA VAL A 113 14.16 36.18 16.19
C VAL A 113 13.49 36.57 17.50
N GLU A 114 12.26 37.08 17.42
CA GLU A 114 11.46 37.47 18.59
C GLU A 114 11.10 36.26 19.46
N ASN A 115 10.73 35.14 18.84
CA ASN A 115 10.28 33.93 19.54
C ASN A 115 11.39 32.88 19.72
N PHE A 116 12.66 33.29 19.62
CA PHE A 116 13.78 32.36 19.73
C PHE A 116 13.94 31.82 21.16
N ASP A 117 13.68 30.52 21.34
CA ASP A 117 13.95 29.81 22.60
C ASP A 117 15.20 28.92 22.47
N ALA A 118 16.22 29.22 23.27
CA ALA A 118 17.47 28.46 23.32
C ALA A 118 17.28 27.00 23.80
N ARG A 119 16.13 26.66 24.41
CA ARG A 119 15.81 25.28 24.81
C ARG A 119 15.41 24.40 23.64
N GLN A 120 14.97 25.00 22.52
CA GLN A 120 14.60 24.27 21.32
C GLN A 120 15.79 24.21 20.36
N PRO A 121 16.29 23.01 20.01
CA PRO A 121 17.45 22.91 19.14
C PRO A 121 17.11 23.32 17.70
N LEU A 122 17.98 24.12 17.10
CA LEU A 122 17.94 24.44 15.68
C LEU A 122 18.73 23.38 14.90
N VAL A 123 18.08 22.74 13.93
CA VAL A 123 18.70 21.77 13.04
C VAL A 123 18.63 22.32 11.62
N ILE A 124 19.79 22.47 10.99
CA ILE A 124 19.91 22.91 9.60
C ILE A 124 20.32 21.69 8.77
N GLY A 125 19.52 21.38 7.76
CA GLY A 125 19.79 20.32 6.79
C GLY A 125 19.88 20.90 5.39
N SER A 126 20.80 20.37 4.59
CA SER A 126 20.80 20.62 3.15
C SER A 126 19.72 19.80 2.47
N VAL A 127 19.14 20.38 1.42
CA VAL A 127 18.12 19.74 0.58
C VAL A 127 18.74 19.52 -0.79
N ALA A 128 18.59 18.33 -1.35
CA ALA A 128 19.05 18.06 -2.71
C ALA A 128 18.18 18.83 -3.73
N LYS A 129 18.75 19.31 -4.84
CA LYS A 129 18.02 20.08 -5.86
C LYS A 129 16.71 19.40 -6.36
N GLY A 130 16.70 18.06 -6.40
CA GLY A 130 15.51 17.29 -6.78
C GLY A 130 14.38 17.28 -5.74
N GLU A 131 14.67 17.55 -4.46
CA GLU A 131 13.72 17.50 -3.35
C GLU A 131 13.00 18.84 -3.09
N GLU A 132 13.24 19.86 -3.91
CA GLU A 132 12.55 21.15 -3.86
C GLU A 132 11.24 21.13 -4.65
N ALA A 133 11.15 20.28 -5.67
CA ALA A 133 9.96 20.17 -6.52
C ALA A 133 8.77 19.58 -5.75
N MET A 134 7.55 20.01 -6.10
CA MET A 134 6.31 19.58 -5.45
C MET A 134 5.55 18.57 -6.31
N SER A 135 5.41 17.33 -5.84
CA SER A 135 4.69 16.26 -6.53
C SER A 135 3.63 15.62 -5.65
N PHE A 136 2.92 14.62 -6.16
CA PHE A 136 2.25 13.66 -5.29
C PHE A 136 3.26 12.60 -4.87
N ILE A 137 3.18 12.20 -3.61
CA ILE A 137 4.00 11.17 -3.00
C ILE A 137 3.09 9.99 -2.75
N HIS A 138 3.51 8.82 -3.21
CA HIS A 138 2.85 7.55 -2.94
C HIS A 138 3.71 6.74 -1.98
N ALA A 139 3.16 6.39 -0.83
CA ALA A 139 3.87 5.66 0.20
C ALA A 139 3.09 4.42 0.64
N ARG A 140 3.81 3.39 1.06
CA ARG A 140 3.27 2.26 1.81
C ARG A 140 3.17 2.69 3.27
N PHE A 141 1.98 2.59 3.85
CA PHE A 141 1.64 3.11 5.17
C PHE A 141 1.01 2.05 6.05
N HIS A 142 1.28 2.11 7.34
CA HIS A 142 0.73 1.23 8.35
C HIS A 142 0.29 2.07 9.55
N ASN A 143 -0.95 1.89 10.00
CA ASN A 143 -1.43 2.54 11.22
C ASN A 143 -0.58 2.11 12.42
N HIS A 144 -0.29 3.02 13.33
CA HIS A 144 0.46 2.64 14.51
C HIS A 144 -0.38 1.73 15.40
N ARG A 145 0.21 0.66 15.95
CA ARG A 145 -0.50 -0.34 16.79
C ARG A 145 -1.20 0.30 17.99
N TRP A 146 -0.61 1.32 18.58
CA TRP A 146 -1.15 2.02 19.77
C TRP A 146 -2.14 3.14 19.43
N LEU A 147 -2.37 3.42 18.14
CA LEU A 147 -3.40 4.37 17.75
C LEU A 147 -4.78 3.69 17.87
N LYS A 148 -5.62 4.20 18.76
CA LYS A 148 -6.96 3.64 19.03
C LYS A 148 -7.99 3.91 17.92
N ARG A 149 -7.71 4.82 16.99
CA ARG A 149 -8.64 5.25 15.94
C ARG A 149 -8.08 4.95 14.56
N VAL A 150 -8.95 4.63 13.60
CA VAL A 150 -8.57 4.58 12.18
C VAL A 150 -8.52 5.98 11.59
N LEU A 151 -7.66 6.16 10.59
CA LEU A 151 -7.55 7.41 9.85
C LEU A 151 -8.54 7.36 8.69
N LYS A 152 -9.14 8.50 8.37
CA LYS A 152 -10.08 8.62 7.26
C LYS A 152 -9.38 9.28 6.07
N SER A 153 -9.70 8.82 4.86
CA SER A 153 -9.24 9.48 3.64
C SER A 153 -9.86 10.87 3.52
N ASN A 154 -9.09 11.81 2.96
CA ASN A 154 -9.41 13.23 2.85
C ASN A 154 -9.47 14.00 4.18
N ASP A 155 -9.09 13.38 5.30
CA ASP A 155 -8.79 14.14 6.51
C ASP A 155 -7.34 14.68 6.46
N PRO A 156 -7.08 15.86 7.06
CA PRO A 156 -5.73 16.36 7.20
C PRO A 156 -4.88 15.46 8.09
N ILE A 157 -3.63 15.30 7.69
CA ILE A 157 -2.61 14.56 8.44
C ILE A 157 -1.30 15.34 8.39
N THR A 158 -0.61 15.39 9.54
CA THR A 158 0.71 16.01 9.61
C THR A 158 1.75 14.95 9.35
N VAL A 159 2.60 15.17 8.35
CA VAL A 159 3.61 14.22 7.91
C VAL A 159 4.99 14.79 8.19
N SER A 160 5.87 13.94 8.69
CA SER A 160 7.31 14.17 8.77
C SER A 160 7.99 13.31 7.71
N LEU A 161 8.60 13.98 6.74
CA LEU A 161 9.32 13.39 5.62
C LEU A 161 10.65 14.12 5.43
N GLY A 162 11.76 13.41 5.61
CA GLY A 162 13.08 14.02 5.62
C GLY A 162 13.18 15.13 6.68
N TRP A 163 13.67 16.29 6.28
CA TRP A 163 13.77 17.49 7.14
C TRP A 163 12.44 18.23 7.34
N ARG A 164 11.42 17.93 6.53
CA ARG A 164 10.21 18.75 6.45
C ARG A 164 9.06 18.13 7.24
N ARG A 165 8.40 18.98 8.03
CA ARG A 165 7.14 18.69 8.69
C ARG A 165 6.07 19.57 8.07
N TYR A 166 5.00 18.96 7.59
CA TYR A 166 3.92 19.69 6.95
C TYR A 166 2.61 18.94 7.10
N GLN A 167 1.52 19.68 7.10
CA GLN A 167 0.17 19.15 7.03
C GLN A 167 -0.26 19.01 5.58
N THR A 168 -0.85 17.88 5.25
CA THR A 168 -1.39 17.57 3.92
C THR A 168 -2.72 16.82 4.07
N VAL A 169 -3.46 16.69 2.97
CA VAL A 169 -4.68 15.87 2.93
C VAL A 169 -4.38 14.60 2.16
N ALA A 170 -4.55 13.46 2.82
CA ALA A 170 -4.12 12.19 2.26
C ALA A 170 -5.28 11.28 1.85
N VAL A 171 -5.07 10.53 0.77
CA VAL A 171 -6.00 9.52 0.25
C VAL A 171 -5.42 8.14 0.47
N PHE A 172 -6.16 7.26 1.15
CA PHE A 172 -5.78 5.86 1.30
C PHE A 172 -6.26 5.01 0.12
N SER A 173 -5.43 4.05 -0.30
CA SER A 173 -5.74 3.09 -1.34
C SER A 173 -5.15 1.72 -1.04
N LYS A 174 -5.69 0.68 -1.70
CA LYS A 174 -5.15 -0.68 -1.67
C LYS A 174 -4.94 -1.16 -3.10
N GLU A 175 -3.78 -1.72 -3.37
CA GLU A 175 -3.51 -2.36 -4.65
C GLU A 175 -4.27 -3.70 -4.73
N GLU A 176 -5.05 -3.88 -5.81
CA GLU A 176 -5.71 -5.15 -6.12
C GLU A 176 -4.82 -6.00 -7.04
N HIS A 177 -5.17 -7.28 -7.24
CA HIS A 177 -4.42 -8.20 -8.10
C HIS A 177 -4.20 -7.70 -9.54
N ASN A 178 -5.03 -6.78 -10.02
CA ASN A 178 -4.93 -6.18 -11.34
C ASN A 178 -4.03 -4.92 -11.36
N LEU A 179 -3.17 -4.72 -10.35
CA LEU A 179 -2.32 -3.53 -10.15
C LEU A 179 -3.09 -2.20 -10.00
N ARG A 180 -4.42 -2.27 -9.91
CA ARG A 180 -5.28 -1.09 -9.76
C ARG A 180 -5.29 -0.66 -8.30
N LYS A 181 -5.03 0.63 -8.08
CA LYS A 181 -5.13 1.27 -6.76
C LYS A 181 -6.59 1.60 -6.45
N ARG A 182 -7.23 0.76 -5.63
CA ARG A 182 -8.60 0.98 -5.19
C ARG A 182 -8.64 1.92 -3.99
N TYR A 183 -9.46 2.97 -4.07
CA TYR A 183 -9.72 3.89 -2.96
C TYR A 183 -10.25 3.18 -1.71
N LEU A 184 -9.72 3.56 -0.54
CA LEU A 184 -10.23 3.18 0.77
C LEU A 184 -10.82 4.39 1.47
N LYS A 185 -11.93 4.20 2.18
CA LYS A 185 -12.54 5.26 3.00
C LYS A 185 -11.73 5.52 4.28
N TYR A 186 -11.15 4.46 4.83
CA TYR A 186 -10.36 4.48 6.06
C TYR A 186 -9.06 3.71 5.84
N SER A 187 -8.04 4.02 6.62
CA SER A 187 -6.84 3.19 6.73
C SER A 187 -7.16 1.84 7.36
N LEU A 188 -6.31 0.85 7.11
CA LEU A 188 -6.46 -0.50 7.63
C LEU A 188 -5.75 -0.60 8.99
N GLU A 189 -6.36 -1.27 9.97
CA GLU A 189 -5.87 -1.29 11.36
C GLU A 189 -4.57 -2.08 11.54
N HIS A 190 -4.48 -3.26 10.92
CA HIS A 190 -3.37 -4.20 11.09
C HIS A 190 -2.77 -4.65 9.75
N GLU A 191 -3.03 -3.89 8.69
CA GLU A 191 -2.53 -4.17 7.36
C GLU A 191 -1.89 -2.91 6.78
N HIS A 192 -0.92 -3.10 5.88
CA HIS A 192 -0.40 -1.99 5.10
C HIS A 192 -1.45 -1.54 4.08
N CYS A 193 -1.70 -0.24 4.03
CA CYS A 193 -2.37 0.40 2.91
C CYS A 193 -1.38 1.31 2.19
N HIS A 194 -1.76 1.79 1.01
CA HIS A 194 -1.05 2.88 0.39
C HIS A 194 -1.69 4.21 0.78
N ILE A 195 -0.87 5.24 0.88
CA ILE A 195 -1.28 6.61 1.14
C ILE A 195 -0.70 7.49 0.03
N THR A 196 -1.53 8.38 -0.51
CA THR A 196 -1.12 9.33 -1.55
C THR A 196 -1.52 10.74 -1.14
N PHE A 197 -0.58 11.67 -1.23
CA PHE A 197 -0.78 13.08 -0.84
C PHE A 197 0.20 14.00 -1.58
N ARG A 198 -0.02 15.30 -1.54
CA ARG A 198 0.84 16.31 -2.18
C ARG A 198 1.95 16.73 -1.23
N GLY A 199 3.19 16.82 -1.71
CA GLY A 199 4.33 17.27 -0.93
C GLY A 199 5.61 17.44 -1.75
N PRO A 200 6.71 17.89 -1.13
CA PRO A 200 8.02 17.95 -1.74
C PRO A 200 8.51 16.55 -2.12
N VAL A 201 9.15 16.42 -3.28
CA VAL A 201 9.70 15.16 -3.78
C VAL A 201 10.74 14.62 -2.79
N VAL A 202 10.71 13.32 -2.57
CA VAL A 202 11.64 12.61 -1.69
C VAL A 202 12.10 11.32 -2.40
N PRO A 203 13.35 10.87 -2.22
CA PRO A 203 13.82 9.59 -2.75
C PRO A 203 12.94 8.42 -2.31
N ALA A 204 12.80 7.44 -3.19
CA ALA A 204 12.11 6.20 -2.88
C ALA A 204 12.74 5.50 -1.66
N LYS A 205 11.92 4.74 -0.93
CA LYS A 205 12.27 4.04 0.31
C LYS A 205 12.61 4.94 1.51
N THR A 206 12.42 6.26 1.39
CA THR A 206 12.57 7.15 2.55
C THR A 206 11.48 6.89 3.57
N GLY A 207 11.86 6.85 4.85
CA GLY A 207 10.95 6.67 5.96
C GLY A 207 10.02 7.86 6.16
N MET A 208 8.79 7.58 6.52
CA MET A 208 7.74 8.55 6.78
C MET A 208 7.10 8.28 8.13
N ILE A 209 6.84 9.34 8.88
CA ILE A 209 6.02 9.28 10.10
C ILE A 209 4.84 10.23 9.92
N ALA A 210 3.65 9.74 10.23
CA ALA A 210 2.45 10.55 10.23
C ALA A 210 1.97 10.77 11.66
N PHE A 211 1.54 11.99 11.96
CA PHE A 211 1.02 12.43 13.24
C PHE A 211 -0.47 12.69 13.11
N ALA A 212 -1.21 12.23 14.11
CA ALA A 212 -2.62 12.53 14.24
C ALA A 212 -2.71 13.81 15.07
N ASP A 213 -3.33 14.85 14.52
CA ASP A 213 -3.58 16.05 15.31
C ASP A 213 -4.49 15.66 16.48
N ASN A 214 -4.05 16.01 17.69
CA ASN A 214 -4.74 15.72 18.93
C ASN A 214 -4.85 17.04 19.66
N LYS A 215 -6.06 17.34 20.15
CA LYS A 215 -6.30 18.52 20.98
C LYS A 215 -5.25 18.61 22.10
N PRO A 216 -4.64 19.78 22.32
CA PRO A 216 -3.67 19.96 23.40
C PRO A 216 -4.33 19.58 24.73
N GLY A 217 -3.64 18.76 25.54
CA GLY A 217 -4.11 18.33 26.85
C GLY A 217 -4.73 16.92 26.94
N ALA A 218 -5.01 16.25 25.81
CA ALA A 218 -5.49 14.86 25.86
C ALA A 218 -4.31 13.86 26.01
N PRO A 219 -4.29 12.98 27.03
CA PRO A 219 -3.27 11.93 27.17
C PRO A 219 -3.57 10.80 26.17
N SER A 220 -3.17 10.99 24.92
CA SER A 220 -3.33 9.98 23.87
C SER A 220 -2.08 9.87 23.01
N PHE A 221 -1.89 8.66 22.46
CA PHE A 221 -0.81 8.38 21.55
C PHE A 221 -0.95 9.24 20.28
N ARG A 222 0.12 9.98 19.90
CA ARG A 222 0.07 11.03 18.87
C ARG A 222 0.50 10.56 17.48
N ILE A 223 1.33 9.53 17.40
CA ILE A 223 1.79 9.03 16.10
C ILE A 223 0.64 8.27 15.46
N ALA A 224 0.23 8.71 14.27
CA ALA A 224 -0.85 8.08 13.51
C ALA A 224 -0.38 6.76 12.87
N GLY A 225 0.84 6.76 12.34
CA GLY A 225 1.39 5.60 11.67
C GLY A 225 2.75 5.87 11.07
N THR A 226 3.34 4.82 10.54
CA THR A 226 4.63 4.84 9.88
C THR A 226 4.48 4.37 8.44
N GLY A 227 5.39 4.81 7.59
CA GLY A 227 5.37 4.42 6.19
C GLY A 227 6.73 4.56 5.53
N THR A 228 6.80 4.10 4.29
CA THR A 228 7.96 4.21 3.43
C THR A 228 7.49 4.71 2.08
N VAL A 229 8.13 5.76 1.57
CA VAL A 229 7.85 6.29 0.24
C VAL A 229 8.14 5.22 -0.80
N THR A 230 7.20 5.00 -1.72
CA THR A 230 7.37 4.07 -2.83
C THR A 230 7.79 4.87 -4.06
N ASP A 231 6.94 5.80 -4.50
CA ASP A 231 7.12 6.58 -5.73
C ASP A 231 6.67 8.03 -5.54
N CYS A 232 7.21 8.94 -6.36
CA CYS A 232 6.82 10.35 -6.43
C CYS A 232 6.49 10.71 -7.89
N ASN A 233 5.25 11.12 -8.18
CA ASN A 233 4.79 11.46 -9.52
C ASN A 233 3.89 12.71 -9.50
N GLU A 234 3.68 13.35 -10.65
CA GLU A 234 2.76 14.48 -10.79
C GLU A 234 1.28 14.09 -10.72
N SER A 235 0.94 12.83 -10.97
CA SER A 235 -0.43 12.32 -10.84
C SER A 235 -0.44 10.84 -10.49
N PHE A 236 -1.50 10.42 -9.79
CA PHE A 236 -1.78 9.02 -9.49
C PHE A 236 -3.23 8.68 -9.79
N GLN A 237 -3.44 7.57 -10.51
CA GLN A 237 -4.77 7.06 -10.78
C GLN A 237 -5.29 6.21 -9.61
N ILE A 238 -6.07 6.83 -8.73
CA ILE A 238 -6.78 6.13 -7.65
C ILE A 238 -8.23 5.95 -8.07
N MET A 239 -8.73 4.71 -8.05
CA MET A 239 -10.07 4.39 -8.54
C MET A 239 -10.99 4.01 -7.39
N LYS A 240 -12.16 4.64 -7.29
CA LYS A 240 -13.22 4.24 -6.38
C LYS A 240 -14.20 3.33 -7.09
N LYS A 241 -14.53 2.21 -6.44
CA LYS A 241 -15.54 1.28 -6.93
C LYS A 241 -16.92 1.90 -6.80
N LEU A 242 -17.64 1.98 -7.91
CA LEU A 242 -19.04 2.39 -8.00
C LEU A 242 -19.87 1.16 -8.38
N LYS A 243 -21.04 1.01 -7.76
CA LYS A 243 -22.01 -0.01 -8.15
C LYS A 243 -23.25 0.72 -8.66
N LEU A 244 -23.59 0.50 -9.91
CA LEU A 244 -24.90 0.90 -10.44
C LEU A 244 -25.86 -0.24 -10.11
N VAL A 245 -27.01 0.08 -9.54
CA VAL A 245 -27.97 -0.89 -9.01
C VAL A 245 -29.25 -0.81 -9.83
N GLY A 246 -29.84 -1.94 -10.16
CA GLY A 246 -31.14 -2.03 -10.80
C GLY A 246 -31.93 -3.24 -10.31
N HIS A 247 -33.23 -3.22 -10.56
CA HIS A 247 -34.17 -4.23 -10.11
C HIS A 247 -34.86 -4.90 -11.29
N PRO A 248 -35.03 -6.24 -11.28
CA PRO A 248 -35.77 -6.92 -12.33
C PRO A 248 -37.26 -6.60 -12.21
N PHE A 249 -37.90 -6.23 -13.32
CA PHE A 249 -39.35 -6.02 -13.36
C PHE A 249 -40.09 -7.14 -14.10
N LYS A 250 -39.43 -7.79 -15.06
CA LYS A 250 -40.01 -8.91 -15.82
C LYS A 250 -38.94 -9.95 -16.10
N ILE A 251 -39.18 -11.18 -15.68
CA ILE A 251 -38.24 -12.29 -15.77
C ILE A 251 -38.79 -13.34 -16.74
N PHE A 252 -37.93 -13.79 -17.64
CA PHE A 252 -38.11 -14.98 -18.46
C PHE A 252 -37.06 -16.01 -18.03
N SER A 253 -36.94 -17.13 -18.74
CA SER A 253 -36.00 -18.21 -18.39
C SER A 253 -34.58 -17.70 -18.08
N LYS A 254 -33.83 -17.23 -19.09
CA LYS A 254 -32.46 -16.71 -18.91
C LYS A 254 -32.34 -15.22 -19.14
N THR A 255 -33.44 -14.53 -19.44
CA THR A 255 -33.44 -13.11 -19.74
C THR A 255 -34.35 -12.37 -18.81
N ALA A 256 -33.95 -11.19 -18.36
CA ALA A 256 -34.78 -10.33 -17.54
C ALA A 256 -34.69 -8.89 -18.01
N PHE A 257 -35.77 -8.15 -17.83
CA PHE A 257 -35.79 -6.70 -18.01
C PHE A 257 -35.52 -6.03 -16.67
N ILE A 258 -34.58 -5.09 -16.66
CA ILE A 258 -34.08 -4.42 -15.47
C ILE A 258 -34.42 -2.94 -15.55
N ARG A 259 -34.90 -2.40 -14.44
CA ARG A 259 -35.29 -1.00 -14.26
C ARG A 259 -34.44 -0.32 -13.19
N GLY A 260 -34.29 1.00 -13.34
CA GLY A 260 -33.74 1.89 -12.31
C GLY A 260 -32.22 1.87 -12.19
N MET A 261 -31.50 1.27 -13.14
CA MET A 261 -30.03 1.31 -13.20
C MET A 261 -29.49 2.51 -14.00
N PHE A 262 -30.23 2.92 -15.03
CA PHE A 262 -29.91 4.00 -15.94
C PHE A 262 -31.14 4.88 -16.12
N ASN A 263 -30.94 6.13 -16.50
CA ASN A 263 -32.02 7.09 -16.71
C ASN A 263 -32.35 7.28 -18.20
N SER A 264 -31.37 7.11 -19.09
CA SER A 264 -31.49 7.45 -20.51
C SER A 264 -31.03 6.36 -21.46
N GLU A 265 -31.42 6.49 -22.73
CA GLU A 265 -30.98 5.59 -23.80
C GLU A 265 -29.50 5.61 -24.08
N LEU A 266 -28.93 6.79 -24.01
CA LEU A 266 -27.51 7.00 -24.29
C LEU A 266 -26.65 6.30 -23.23
N GLU A 267 -27.08 6.29 -21.96
CA GLU A 267 -26.40 5.58 -20.89
C GLU A 267 -26.41 4.06 -21.09
N VAL A 268 -27.57 3.48 -21.41
CA VAL A 268 -27.66 2.04 -21.67
C VAL A 268 -26.85 1.68 -22.90
N SER A 269 -26.95 2.47 -23.98
CA SER A 269 -26.22 2.25 -25.24
C SER A 269 -24.71 2.21 -25.02
N LYS A 270 -24.18 3.10 -24.18
CA LYS A 270 -22.76 3.11 -23.78
C LYS A 270 -22.35 1.86 -23.00
N MET A 271 -23.29 1.22 -22.31
CA MET A 271 -23.05 0.10 -21.41
C MET A 271 -23.47 -1.26 -22.00
N ILE A 272 -23.89 -1.32 -23.27
CA ILE A 272 -24.23 -2.58 -23.96
C ILE A 272 -23.04 -3.55 -23.91
N GLY A 273 -23.33 -4.82 -23.65
CA GLY A 273 -22.30 -5.87 -23.54
C GLY A 273 -21.53 -5.88 -22.21
N SER A 274 -21.77 -4.90 -21.33
CA SER A 274 -21.13 -4.86 -20.00
C SER A 274 -21.56 -6.04 -19.14
N LYS A 275 -20.63 -6.51 -18.28
CA LYS A 275 -20.88 -7.60 -17.33
C LYS A 275 -21.68 -7.08 -16.13
N VAL A 276 -22.82 -7.70 -15.89
CA VAL A 276 -23.66 -7.48 -14.70
C VAL A 276 -23.63 -8.71 -13.82
N GLN A 277 -23.88 -8.54 -12.51
CA GLN A 277 -23.97 -9.64 -11.57
C GLN A 277 -25.08 -9.38 -10.56
N THR A 278 -25.81 -10.42 -10.17
CA THR A 278 -26.79 -10.34 -9.09
C THR A 278 -26.15 -10.56 -7.72
N VAL A 279 -26.86 -10.23 -6.64
CA VAL A 279 -26.44 -10.55 -5.26
C VAL A 279 -26.25 -12.07 -5.08
N SER A 280 -27.12 -12.86 -5.71
CA SER A 280 -27.04 -14.33 -5.81
C SER A 280 -25.86 -14.84 -6.67
N LYS A 281 -24.93 -13.97 -7.07
CA LYS A 281 -23.72 -14.24 -7.85
C LYS A 281 -23.94 -14.73 -9.28
N ILE A 282 -25.17 -14.69 -9.81
CA ILE A 282 -25.47 -15.05 -11.21
C ILE A 282 -24.90 -13.96 -12.13
N ARG A 283 -24.10 -14.36 -13.11
CA ARG A 283 -23.50 -13.44 -14.08
C ARG A 283 -24.43 -13.21 -15.25
N GLY A 284 -24.37 -12.02 -15.83
CA GLY A 284 -25.12 -11.67 -17.03
C GLY A 284 -24.45 -10.58 -17.86
N LYS A 285 -25.09 -10.24 -18.98
CA LYS A 285 -24.68 -9.19 -19.91
C LYS A 285 -25.84 -8.26 -20.21
N VAL A 286 -25.54 -6.96 -20.33
CA VAL A 286 -26.48 -5.94 -20.80
C VAL A 286 -26.75 -6.14 -22.29
N GLY A 287 -28.02 -6.19 -22.67
CA GLY A 287 -28.51 -6.33 -24.04
C GLY A 287 -29.45 -5.18 -24.45
N TYR A 288 -30.31 -5.45 -25.44
CA TYR A 288 -31.06 -4.43 -26.21
C TYR A 288 -32.15 -3.67 -25.43
N PHE A 289 -32.55 -2.52 -25.99
CA PHE A 289 -32.90 -1.28 -25.31
C PHE A 289 -34.41 -0.94 -25.22
N LEU A 290 -34.83 -0.35 -24.09
CA LEU A 290 -36.04 0.47 -23.87
C LEU A 290 -35.62 1.76 -23.14
N PRO A 291 -36.33 2.91 -23.25
CA PRO A 291 -35.97 4.16 -22.55
C PRO A 291 -35.65 3.96 -21.05
N GLY A 292 -34.36 4.02 -20.68
CA GLY A 292 -33.84 3.82 -19.31
C GLY A 292 -33.79 2.37 -18.80
N ASP A 293 -34.66 1.50 -19.32
CA ASP A 293 -34.74 0.07 -19.00
C ASP A 293 -33.94 -0.79 -20.00
N PHE A 294 -33.42 -1.94 -19.58
CA PHE A 294 -32.67 -2.78 -20.51
C PHE A 294 -32.96 -4.27 -20.33
N ARG A 295 -32.88 -5.00 -21.44
CA ARG A 295 -32.89 -6.47 -21.40
C ARG A 295 -31.50 -6.97 -21.03
N ALA A 296 -31.40 -7.84 -20.05
CA ALA A 296 -30.17 -8.54 -19.70
C ALA A 296 -30.33 -10.05 -19.89
N THR A 297 -29.23 -10.70 -20.30
CA THR A 297 -29.14 -12.16 -20.40
C THR A 297 -28.24 -12.68 -19.29
N PHE A 298 -28.72 -13.67 -18.54
CA PHE A 298 -28.06 -14.29 -17.40
C PHE A 298 -27.74 -15.76 -17.66
N GLU A 299 -26.79 -16.30 -16.89
CA GLU A 299 -26.43 -17.73 -16.95
C GLU A 299 -27.56 -18.64 -16.45
N ALA A 300 -28.31 -18.18 -15.44
CA ALA A 300 -29.39 -18.87 -14.77
C ALA A 300 -30.60 -17.94 -14.54
N PRO A 301 -31.81 -18.47 -14.33
CA PRO A 301 -32.97 -17.67 -13.96
C PRO A 301 -32.72 -16.92 -12.66
N ILE A 302 -33.03 -15.62 -12.66
CA ILE A 302 -32.96 -14.76 -11.47
C ILE A 302 -34.32 -14.70 -10.76
N ARG A 303 -34.37 -14.18 -9.53
CA ARG A 303 -35.62 -13.96 -8.78
C ARG A 303 -36.05 -12.50 -8.85
N MET A 304 -37.35 -12.22 -8.67
CA MET A 304 -37.87 -10.84 -8.63
C MET A 304 -37.28 -10.02 -7.47
N ALA A 305 -36.92 -10.67 -6.37
CA ALA A 305 -36.27 -10.04 -5.21
C ALA A 305 -34.76 -9.81 -5.38
N ASP A 306 -34.13 -10.34 -6.45
CA ASP A 306 -32.70 -10.15 -6.66
C ASP A 306 -32.39 -8.69 -7.03
N ILE A 307 -31.27 -8.21 -6.53
CA ILE A 307 -30.70 -6.92 -6.92
C ILE A 307 -29.61 -7.18 -7.96
N VAL A 308 -29.74 -6.54 -9.12
CA VAL A 308 -28.72 -6.60 -10.19
C VAL A 308 -27.81 -5.40 -10.04
N PHE A 309 -26.49 -5.61 -10.11
CA PHE A 309 -25.56 -4.49 -10.11
C PHE A 309 -24.48 -4.62 -11.20
N LEU A 310 -24.07 -3.47 -11.69
CA LEU A 310 -22.91 -3.29 -12.56
C LEU A 310 -21.76 -2.71 -11.73
N ARG A 311 -20.58 -3.32 -11.80
CA ARG A 311 -19.38 -2.83 -11.12
C ARG A 311 -18.59 -1.93 -12.05
N SER A 312 -18.56 -0.64 -11.75
CA SER A 312 -17.75 0.35 -12.45
C SER A 312 -16.72 0.96 -11.49
N PHE A 313 -15.81 1.75 -12.06
CA PHE A 313 -14.73 2.41 -11.32
C PHE A 313 -14.64 3.85 -11.78
N VAL A 314 -14.60 4.77 -10.83
CA VAL A 314 -14.53 6.21 -11.07
C VAL A 314 -13.20 6.72 -10.50
N PRO A 315 -12.43 7.53 -11.24
CA PRO A 315 -11.22 8.13 -10.71
C PRO A 315 -11.54 9.07 -9.55
N VAL A 316 -10.68 9.08 -8.54
CA VAL A 316 -10.75 9.99 -7.39
C VAL A 316 -9.65 11.01 -7.51
N GLU A 317 -10.03 12.29 -7.44
CA GLU A 317 -9.09 13.40 -7.39
C GLU A 317 -8.40 13.47 -6.03
N ILE A 318 -7.10 13.77 -6.05
CA ILE A 318 -6.27 13.87 -4.85
C ILE A 318 -6.09 15.36 -4.54
N PRO A 319 -6.47 15.84 -3.35
CA PRO A 319 -6.32 17.24 -2.99
C PRO A 319 -4.85 17.69 -3.01
N SER A 320 -4.58 18.84 -3.64
CA SER A 320 -3.25 19.44 -3.73
C SER A 320 -2.91 20.32 -2.51
N PHE A 321 -3.25 19.88 -1.30
CA PHE A 321 -3.04 20.66 -0.08
C PHE A 321 -1.65 20.43 0.52
N TYR A 322 -0.94 21.51 0.80
CA TYR A 322 0.37 21.53 1.48
C TYR A 322 0.44 22.73 2.42
N ASN A 323 0.76 22.48 3.68
CA ASN A 323 0.91 23.52 4.70
C ASN A 323 2.10 23.21 5.61
N PRO A 324 3.24 23.92 5.51
CA PRO A 324 4.41 23.65 6.34
C PRO A 324 4.13 23.95 7.81
N VAL A 325 4.71 23.15 8.71
CA VAL A 325 4.58 23.33 10.16
C VAL A 325 5.70 24.25 10.65
N LEU A 326 5.36 25.51 10.92
CA LEU A 326 6.32 26.56 11.31
C LEU A 326 6.37 26.76 12.83
N ASN A 327 6.80 25.72 13.56
CA ASN A 327 6.81 25.75 15.04
C ASN A 327 7.60 26.93 15.63
N PHE A 328 8.73 27.30 15.02
CA PHE A 328 9.63 28.34 15.55
C PHE A 328 9.13 29.78 15.29
N LEU A 329 8.06 29.95 14.51
CA LEU A 329 7.49 31.28 14.26
C LEU A 329 6.33 31.62 15.20
N ILE A 330 5.89 30.65 16.01
CA ILE A 330 4.74 30.79 16.89
C ILE A 330 5.23 31.33 18.23
N ASP A 331 4.50 32.31 18.76
CA ASP A 331 4.70 32.79 20.12
C ASP A 331 4.00 31.83 21.09
N ASP A 332 4.77 31.21 21.99
CA ASP A 332 4.24 30.32 23.02
C ASP A 332 3.37 31.07 24.06
N ALA A 333 3.56 32.39 24.20
CA ALA A 333 2.89 33.22 25.20
C ALA A 333 1.47 33.63 24.77
N SER A 334 1.27 33.93 23.48
CA SER A 334 -0.06 34.19 22.95
C SER A 334 -0.75 32.85 22.62
N GLN A 335 -1.74 32.46 23.43
CA GLN A 335 -2.64 31.32 23.20
C GLN A 335 -3.37 31.31 21.83
N LYS A 336 -3.03 32.22 20.90
CA LYS A 336 -3.35 32.15 19.47
C LYS A 336 -2.52 31.05 18.81
N GLN A 337 -2.79 29.82 19.21
CA GLN A 337 -2.24 28.60 18.64
C GLN A 337 -2.41 28.62 17.11
N TRP A 338 -1.32 28.43 16.37
CA TRP A 338 -1.37 28.21 14.93
C TRP A 338 -2.41 27.15 14.63
N ARG A 339 -3.49 27.55 13.96
CA ARG A 339 -4.62 26.66 13.73
C ARG A 339 -4.38 25.83 12.48
N MET A 340 -3.94 24.59 12.69
CA MET A 340 -3.86 23.59 11.64
C MET A 340 -5.26 23.28 11.08
N LEU A 341 -5.31 22.68 9.87
CA LEU A 341 -6.56 22.24 9.27
C LEU A 341 -7.24 21.22 10.19
N ARG A 342 -8.50 21.48 10.52
CA ARG A 342 -9.30 20.63 11.40
C ARG A 342 -9.77 19.37 10.67
N THR A 343 -9.89 18.28 11.41
CA THR A 343 -10.47 17.04 10.86
C THR A 343 -11.97 17.18 10.61
N HIS A 344 -12.54 16.34 9.74
CA HIS A 344 -13.99 16.31 9.54
C HIS A 344 -14.77 16.04 10.84
N GLY A 345 -14.21 15.25 11.77
CA GLY A 345 -14.83 14.98 13.06
C GLY A 345 -14.92 16.23 13.93
N GLU A 346 -13.86 17.02 14.00
CA GLU A 346 -13.81 18.27 14.76
C GLU A 346 -14.72 19.34 14.16
N LEU A 347 -14.77 19.44 12.83
CA LEU A 347 -15.69 20.34 12.14
C LEU A 347 -17.14 20.00 12.48
N ARG A 348 -17.51 18.72 12.43
CA ARG A 348 -18.86 18.26 12.80
C ARG A 348 -19.20 18.56 14.26
N GLN A 349 -18.27 18.33 15.18
CA GLN A 349 -18.45 18.68 16.59
C GLN A 349 -18.65 20.18 16.77
N ALA A 350 -17.85 21.01 16.10
CA ALA A 350 -17.95 22.47 16.21
C ALA A 350 -19.25 23.02 15.62
N THR A 351 -19.74 22.45 14.52
CA THR A 351 -21.01 22.87 13.88
C THR A 351 -22.23 22.17 14.49
N GLY A 352 -22.05 21.17 15.38
CA GLY A 352 -23.15 20.36 15.91
C GLY A 352 -23.82 19.44 14.89
N THR A 353 -23.18 19.19 13.74
CA THR A 353 -23.76 18.35 12.67
C THR A 353 -23.46 16.88 12.90
N LYS A 354 -24.50 16.04 12.88
CA LYS A 354 -24.35 14.59 13.00
C LYS A 354 -23.90 13.98 11.66
N PRO A 355 -23.14 12.87 11.69
CA PRO A 355 -22.85 12.11 10.48
C PRO A 355 -24.14 11.59 9.85
N GLU A 356 -24.31 11.75 8.55
CA GLU A 356 -25.39 11.08 7.81
C GLU A 356 -25.19 9.56 7.87
N VAL A 357 -26.20 8.87 8.38
CA VAL A 357 -26.25 7.41 8.43
C VAL A 357 -27.49 6.98 7.66
N ARG A 358 -27.30 6.23 6.56
CA ARG A 358 -28.41 5.66 5.82
C ARG A 358 -28.88 4.38 6.49
N GLU A 359 -30.18 4.26 6.73
CA GLU A 359 -30.76 3.10 7.42
C GLU A 359 -30.64 1.80 6.62
N ASP A 360 -30.70 1.89 5.28
CA ASP A 360 -30.53 0.76 4.35
C ASP A 360 -29.12 0.14 4.37
N SER A 361 -28.13 0.90 4.86
CA SER A 361 -26.72 0.54 4.87
C SER A 361 -26.29 -0.04 6.22
N GLN A 362 -27.15 0.03 7.24
CA GLN A 362 -26.90 -0.57 8.54
C GLN A 362 -27.12 -2.09 8.46
N TYR A 363 -26.17 -2.85 8.98
CA TYR A 363 -26.34 -4.30 9.10
C TYR A 363 -27.45 -4.61 10.09
N LYS A 364 -28.42 -5.42 9.65
CA LYS A 364 -29.48 -5.95 10.51
C LYS A 364 -29.20 -7.43 10.76
N VAL A 365 -29.51 -7.88 11.97
CA VAL A 365 -29.46 -9.31 12.29
C VAL A 365 -30.64 -9.97 11.60
N ASP A 366 -30.35 -10.93 10.73
CA ASP A 366 -31.38 -11.67 10.02
C ASP A 366 -31.94 -12.77 10.93
N LEU A 367 -33.09 -12.49 11.56
CA LEU A 367 -33.68 -13.37 12.56
C LEU A 367 -34.00 -14.77 12.00
N LEU A 368 -34.37 -14.85 10.72
CA LEU A 368 -34.63 -16.12 10.02
C LEU A 368 -33.37 -17.00 9.88
N ALA A 369 -32.22 -16.41 9.55
CA ALA A 369 -30.97 -17.17 9.49
C ALA A 369 -30.55 -17.68 10.88
N SER A 370 -30.73 -16.87 11.92
CA SER A 370 -30.43 -17.26 13.30
C SER A 370 -31.36 -18.34 13.86
N LEU A 371 -32.61 -18.40 13.39
CA LEU A 371 -33.58 -19.45 13.72
C LEU A 371 -33.26 -20.76 13.00
N ILE A 372 -32.86 -20.71 11.73
CA ILE A 372 -32.47 -21.89 10.96
C ILE A 372 -31.20 -22.52 11.54
N ASP A 373 -30.19 -21.73 11.91
CA ASP A 373 -28.99 -22.25 12.59
C ASP A 373 -29.32 -22.88 13.95
N ARG A 374 -30.32 -22.36 14.68
CA ARG A 374 -30.77 -22.98 15.94
C ARG A 374 -31.59 -24.26 15.75
N VAL A 375 -32.32 -24.39 14.65
CA VAL A 375 -33.12 -25.59 14.34
C VAL A 375 -32.23 -26.73 13.80
N PHE A 376 -31.12 -26.43 13.12
CA PHE A 376 -30.17 -27.45 12.65
C PHE A 376 -29.17 -27.93 13.72
N TYR A 377 -29.11 -27.26 14.88
CA TYR A 377 -28.31 -27.67 16.04
C TYR A 377 -29.13 -28.40 17.13
N PHE A 378 -30.37 -28.79 16.84
CA PHE A 378 -31.19 -29.68 17.68
C PHE A 378 -31.47 -31.02 17.00
#